data_AF-A0A8T7L4U9-F1
#
_entry.id   AF-A0A8T7L4U9-F1
#
_cell.length_a   1.000
_cell.length_b   1.000
_cell.length_c   1.000
_cell.angle_alpha   90.00
_cell.angle_beta   90.00
_cell.angle_gamma   90.00
#
_symmetry.space_group_name_H-M   'P 1'
#
loop_
_entity.id
_entity.type
_entity.pdbx_description
1 polymer ?
#
loop_
_entity_poly.entity_id
_entity_poly.type
_entity_poly.pdbx_seq_one_letter_code
_entity_poly.pdbx_strand_id
1 'polypeptide(L)'
;MNNTLTDVPGILVGHATNLEAATGCTVVICPDGTIGGVDQRGGAPGTRETDLLRPMHLVGTVNAVVLSGGSAYGLAAADGVMRYLEAHNIGYHSRAGYLVPIVPEAILFDLAVGRSDVRPDAAMGYAACEAAGAGPVQQGTVGAGTGCRVGAVYGNAYATKGGIGSASIDLGDGLVVAALMAVNAVGDVVEDDGTILAGVRLSPDGAGFAGMMNVMKQMAQLDSNLPQPEAENTVIGVVATNARLSKEEINKVAQMAHDGLARSVRPTHTMFDGDTIFALATGAIPANVSAVGAFAAEAVAQAVRNGIRAATSLADVRAWKD
;
A
#
# COMPACT_ATOMS: atom_id res chain seq x y z
N MET A 1 -16.65 8.23 12.64
CA MET A 1 -15.55 7.54 11.96
C MET A 1 -16.02 6.19 11.45
N ASN A 2 -15.64 5.84 10.23
CA ASN A 2 -15.84 4.57 9.58
C ASN A 2 -14.64 3.61 9.76
N ASN A 3 -13.60 4.05 10.47
CA ASN A 3 -12.36 3.32 10.79
C ASN A 3 -11.50 2.98 9.56
N THR A 4 -11.55 3.81 8.51
CA THR A 4 -10.77 3.62 7.26
C THR A 4 -10.23 4.94 6.71
N LEU A 5 -9.43 4.88 5.63
CA LEU A 5 -8.75 6.04 5.02
C LEU A 5 -9.69 7.22 4.70
N THR A 6 -10.93 6.92 4.31
CA THR A 6 -11.95 7.92 3.96
C THR A 6 -12.53 8.68 5.15
N ASP A 7 -12.12 8.36 6.39
CA ASP A 7 -12.38 9.23 7.54
C ASP A 7 -11.62 10.57 7.46
N VAL A 8 -10.54 10.63 6.68
CA VAL A 8 -9.89 11.90 6.34
C VAL A 8 -10.78 12.63 5.33
N PRO A 9 -11.38 13.78 5.68
CA PRO A 9 -12.38 14.42 4.83
C PRO A 9 -11.86 14.74 3.42
N GLY A 10 -12.67 14.41 2.41
CA GLY A 10 -12.39 14.67 0.99
C GLY A 10 -11.60 13.58 0.28
N ILE A 11 -11.01 12.62 0.99
CA ILE A 11 -10.36 11.45 0.38
C ILE A 11 -11.43 10.50 -0.17
N LEU A 12 -11.24 10.05 -1.41
CA LEU A 12 -12.03 9.00 -2.04
C LEU A 12 -11.13 7.80 -2.33
N VAL A 13 -11.67 6.58 -2.20
CA VAL A 13 -10.95 5.35 -2.51
C VAL A 13 -11.79 4.48 -3.44
N GLY A 14 -11.17 3.96 -4.49
CA GLY A 14 -11.78 3.02 -5.42
C GLY A 14 -10.86 1.85 -5.76
N HIS A 15 -11.48 0.73 -6.13
CA HIS A 15 -10.78 -0.50 -6.48
C HIS A 15 -11.27 -1.01 -7.84
N ALA A 16 -10.35 -1.51 -8.65
CA ALA A 16 -10.66 -2.37 -9.77
C ALA A 16 -9.99 -3.73 -9.54
N THR A 17 -10.78 -4.81 -9.66
CA THR A 17 -10.40 -6.14 -9.20
C THR A 17 -10.62 -7.17 -10.30
N ASN A 18 -9.64 -8.02 -10.53
CA ASN A 18 -9.77 -9.22 -11.35
C ASN A 18 -9.44 -10.47 -10.52
N LEU A 19 -10.49 -11.14 -10.03
CA LEU A 19 -10.35 -12.34 -9.19
C LEU A 19 -9.82 -13.55 -9.97
N GLU A 20 -10.13 -13.67 -11.26
CA GLU A 20 -9.65 -14.79 -12.09
C GLU A 20 -8.14 -14.70 -12.31
N ALA A 21 -7.64 -13.49 -12.57
CA ALA A 21 -6.21 -13.24 -12.72
C ALA A 21 -5.47 -13.07 -11.39
N ALA A 22 -6.21 -12.94 -10.29
CA ALA A 22 -5.70 -12.61 -8.95
C ALA A 22 -4.87 -11.31 -8.92
N THR A 23 -5.39 -10.24 -9.55
CA THR A 23 -4.72 -8.93 -9.57
C THR A 23 -5.73 -7.78 -9.54
N GLY A 24 -5.24 -6.55 -9.40
CA GLY A 24 -6.07 -5.35 -9.41
C GLY A 24 -5.27 -4.09 -9.08
N CYS A 25 -5.96 -2.95 -9.07
CA CYS A 25 -5.40 -1.69 -8.61
C CYS A 25 -6.38 -0.95 -7.68
N THR A 26 -5.80 -0.12 -6.81
CA THR A 26 -6.50 0.75 -5.86
C THR A 26 -6.08 2.19 -6.14
N VAL A 27 -7.05 3.09 -6.22
CA VAL A 27 -6.80 4.52 -6.44
C VAL A 27 -7.33 5.30 -5.24
N VAL A 28 -6.49 6.21 -4.73
CA VAL A 28 -6.85 7.19 -3.70
C VAL A 28 -6.92 8.56 -4.36
N ILE A 29 -8.12 9.11 -4.53
CA ILE A 29 -8.33 10.46 -5.11
C ILE A 29 -8.35 11.48 -3.97
N CYS A 30 -7.60 12.56 -4.15
CA CYS A 30 -7.38 13.59 -3.16
C CYS A 30 -8.27 14.82 -3.42
N PRO A 31 -8.72 15.54 -2.37
CA PRO A 31 -9.29 16.86 -2.57
C PRO A 31 -8.22 17.85 -3.05
N ASP A 32 -8.67 18.93 -3.71
CA ASP A 32 -7.78 19.99 -4.19
C ASP A 32 -6.88 20.56 -3.09
N GLY A 33 -5.63 20.84 -3.45
CA GLY A 33 -4.66 21.41 -2.50
C GLY A 33 -3.97 20.39 -1.58
N THR A 34 -4.24 19.10 -1.73
CA THR A 34 -3.59 18.05 -0.92
C THR A 34 -2.08 18.00 -1.15
N ILE A 35 -1.30 18.17 -0.10
CA ILE A 35 0.16 18.10 -0.14
C ILE A 35 0.61 16.65 -0.03
N GLY A 36 1.49 16.21 -0.93
CA GLY A 36 1.98 14.84 -0.98
C GLY A 36 3.46 14.68 -0.60
N GLY A 37 3.78 13.55 0.03
CA GLY A 37 5.13 13.08 0.29
C GLY A 37 5.26 11.57 0.05
N VAL A 38 6.49 11.07 0.02
CA VAL A 38 6.77 9.63 -0.17
C VAL A 38 8.03 9.23 0.57
N ASP A 39 8.02 8.02 1.15
CA ASP A 39 9.22 7.32 1.60
C ASP A 39 9.23 5.94 0.93
N GLN A 40 10.36 5.59 0.31
CA GLN A 40 10.58 4.33 -0.37
C GLN A 40 11.79 3.67 0.28
N ARG A 41 11.62 2.45 0.80
CA ARG A 41 12.65 1.78 1.62
C ARG A 41 13.03 0.37 1.20
N GLY A 42 12.13 -0.36 0.55
CA GLY A 42 12.46 -1.71 0.06
C GLY A 42 13.56 -1.69 -1.01
N GLY A 43 14.33 -2.77 -1.17
CA GLY A 43 15.41 -2.82 -2.16
C GLY A 43 14.97 -3.05 -3.62
N ALA A 44 13.71 -3.41 -3.88
CA ALA A 44 13.17 -3.71 -5.21
C ALA A 44 11.91 -2.87 -5.54
N PRO A 45 11.99 -1.52 -5.54
CA PRO A 45 10.83 -0.69 -5.84
C PRO A 45 10.41 -0.75 -7.30
N GLY A 46 9.11 -0.72 -7.56
CA GLY A 46 8.54 -0.24 -8.81
C GLY A 46 7.67 0.98 -8.52
N THR A 47 8.08 2.14 -9.03
CA THR A 47 7.39 3.41 -8.72
C THR A 47 7.34 4.32 -9.93
N ARG A 48 6.38 5.25 -9.92
CA ARG A 48 6.23 6.33 -10.88
C ARG A 48 6.01 7.65 -10.14
N GLU A 49 6.60 8.71 -10.66
CA GLU A 49 6.41 10.10 -10.21
C GLU A 49 6.69 10.35 -8.71
N THR A 50 7.70 9.67 -8.15
CA THR A 50 8.11 9.87 -6.75
C THR A 50 9.04 11.07 -6.57
N ASP A 51 9.89 11.39 -7.55
CA ASP A 51 10.85 12.50 -7.44
C ASP A 51 10.17 13.86 -7.20
N LEU A 52 9.02 14.09 -7.85
CA LEU A 52 8.28 15.33 -7.68
C LEU A 52 7.72 15.51 -6.26
N LEU A 53 7.59 14.44 -5.47
CA LEU A 53 7.08 14.48 -4.09
C LEU A 53 8.17 14.84 -3.07
N ARG A 54 9.44 14.82 -3.48
CA ARG A 54 10.55 15.16 -2.59
C ARG A 54 10.60 16.67 -2.35
N PRO A 55 11.11 17.11 -1.17
CA PRO A 55 11.43 18.53 -0.93
C PRO A 55 12.26 19.13 -2.07
N MET A 56 12.23 20.46 -2.19
CA MET A 56 12.91 21.25 -3.23
C MET A 56 12.35 21.14 -4.67
N HIS A 57 11.36 20.28 -4.92
CA HIS A 57 10.73 20.15 -6.25
C HIS A 57 9.45 21.00 -6.36
N LEU A 58 9.17 21.50 -7.56
CA LEU A 58 8.10 22.48 -7.85
C LEU A 58 6.69 22.00 -7.48
N VAL A 59 6.37 20.74 -7.75
CA VAL A 59 5.02 20.20 -7.55
C VAL A 59 4.77 20.02 -6.06
N GLY A 60 3.81 20.76 -5.50
CA GLY A 60 3.46 20.69 -4.08
C GLY A 60 2.25 19.81 -3.78
N THR A 61 1.38 19.56 -4.77
CA THR A 61 0.08 18.92 -4.57
C THR A 61 -0.10 17.67 -5.40
N VAL A 62 -0.84 16.71 -4.87
CA VAL A 62 -1.15 15.42 -5.49
C VAL A 62 -2.65 15.34 -5.75
N ASN A 63 -3.04 14.77 -6.89
CA ASN A 63 -4.45 14.60 -7.26
C ASN A 63 -4.93 13.19 -6.97
N ALA A 64 -4.09 12.18 -7.20
CA ALA A 64 -4.37 10.81 -6.80
C ALA A 64 -3.09 10.03 -6.52
N VAL A 65 -3.20 8.94 -5.76
CA VAL A 65 -2.15 7.93 -5.60
C VAL A 65 -2.68 6.60 -6.12
N VAL A 66 -1.85 5.86 -6.84
CA VAL A 66 -2.18 4.52 -7.34
C VAL A 66 -1.34 3.47 -6.62
N LEU A 67 -2.00 2.41 -6.18
CA LEU A 67 -1.38 1.18 -5.70
C LEU A 67 -1.81 0.08 -6.67
N SER A 68 -0.87 -0.68 -7.24
CA SER A 68 -1.22 -1.67 -8.26
C SER A 68 -0.46 -2.99 -8.11
N GLY A 69 -1.13 -4.10 -8.45
CA GLY A 69 -0.46 -5.36 -8.74
C GLY A 69 0.25 -5.33 -10.11
N GLY A 70 0.67 -6.49 -10.59
CA GLY A 70 1.25 -6.67 -11.93
C GLY A 70 2.74 -6.35 -12.05
N SER A 71 3.44 -6.12 -10.94
CA SER A 71 4.83 -5.64 -10.95
C SER A 71 5.00 -4.39 -11.83
N ALA A 72 6.15 -4.17 -12.45
CA ALA A 72 6.44 -2.98 -13.25
C ALA A 72 5.43 -2.73 -14.39
N TYR A 73 4.75 -3.77 -14.92
CA TYR A 73 3.69 -3.59 -15.92
C TYR A 73 2.48 -2.84 -15.35
N GLY A 74 2.22 -3.03 -14.04
CA GLY A 74 1.12 -2.37 -13.33
C GLY A 74 1.19 -0.85 -13.35
N LEU A 75 2.37 -0.27 -13.56
CA LEU A 75 2.58 1.18 -13.70
C LEU A 75 1.78 1.79 -14.87
N ALA A 76 1.21 0.97 -15.75
CA ALA A 76 0.28 1.39 -16.78
C ALA A 76 -1.07 1.87 -16.21
N ALA A 77 -1.44 1.48 -14.97
CA ALA A 77 -2.69 1.90 -14.33
C ALA A 77 -2.76 3.42 -14.14
N ALA A 78 -1.64 4.09 -13.83
CA ALA A 78 -1.61 5.55 -13.71
C ALA A 78 -2.05 6.30 -14.99
N ASP A 79 -1.83 5.74 -16.20
CA ASP A 79 -2.30 6.38 -17.44
C ASP A 79 -3.84 6.51 -17.46
N GLY A 80 -4.53 5.45 -17.01
CA GLY A 80 -5.97 5.46 -16.82
C GLY A 80 -6.46 6.52 -15.86
N VAL A 81 -5.77 6.63 -14.73
CA VAL A 81 -6.08 7.60 -13.67
C VAL A 81 -5.86 9.02 -14.16
N MET A 82 -4.76 9.29 -14.88
CA MET A 82 -4.53 10.61 -15.49
C MET A 82 -5.66 10.98 -16.46
N ARG A 83 -6.09 10.06 -17.33
CA ARG A 83 -7.19 10.30 -18.27
C ARG A 83 -8.52 10.58 -17.55
N TYR A 84 -8.81 9.83 -16.48
CA TYR A 84 -9.99 10.09 -15.66
C TYR A 84 -9.94 11.49 -15.04
N LEU A 85 -8.84 11.83 -14.38
CA LEU A 85 -8.70 13.12 -13.69
C LEU A 85 -8.74 14.29 -14.68
N GLU A 86 -8.10 14.17 -15.85
CA GLU A 86 -8.15 15.18 -16.90
C GLU A 86 -9.58 15.40 -17.42
N ALA A 87 -10.32 14.32 -17.71
CA ALA A 87 -11.71 14.40 -18.16
C ALA A 87 -12.64 15.05 -17.11
N HIS A 88 -12.28 14.99 -15.84
CA HIS A 88 -13.01 15.60 -14.73
C HIS A 88 -12.41 16.95 -14.29
N ASN A 89 -11.47 17.50 -15.06
CA ASN A 89 -10.81 18.77 -14.78
C ASN A 89 -10.14 18.84 -13.39
N ILE A 90 -9.48 17.75 -12.99
CA ILE A 90 -8.70 17.64 -11.75
C ILE A 90 -7.21 17.55 -12.11
N GLY A 91 -6.43 18.57 -11.76
CA GLY A 91 -4.99 18.57 -12.03
C GLY A 91 -4.32 19.92 -11.81
N TYR A 92 -3.02 19.98 -12.08
CA TYR A 92 -2.28 21.22 -12.16
C TYR A 92 -2.68 22.00 -13.41
N HIS A 93 -3.31 23.16 -13.22
CA HIS A 93 -3.61 24.09 -14.30
C HIS A 93 -2.39 24.96 -14.63
N SER A 94 -1.85 24.79 -15.83
CA SER A 94 -0.74 25.61 -16.30
C SER A 94 -1.22 26.98 -16.76
N ARG A 95 -0.31 27.97 -16.74
CA ARG A 95 -0.58 29.31 -17.31
C ARG A 95 -0.86 29.30 -18.82
N ALA A 96 -0.48 28.22 -19.50
CA ALA A 96 -0.68 28.06 -20.94
C ALA A 96 -1.98 27.31 -21.29
N GLY A 97 -2.84 27.03 -20.30
CA GLY A 97 -4.20 26.52 -20.52
C GLY A 97 -4.33 25.00 -20.62
N TYR A 98 -3.27 24.24 -20.33
CA TYR A 98 -3.32 22.78 -20.23
C TYR A 98 -3.38 22.33 -18.77
N LEU A 99 -4.00 21.17 -18.54
CA LEU A 99 -4.16 20.54 -17.23
C LEU A 99 -3.27 19.30 -17.16
N VAL A 100 -2.56 19.12 -16.04
CA VAL A 100 -1.67 17.97 -15.82
C VAL A 100 -2.00 17.34 -14.47
N PRO A 101 -2.62 16.15 -14.43
CA PRO A 101 -2.84 15.43 -13.17
C PRO A 101 -1.51 14.94 -12.59
N ILE A 102 -1.34 15.04 -11.28
CA ILE A 102 -0.18 14.52 -10.55
C ILE A 102 -0.57 13.19 -9.89
N VAL A 103 -0.04 12.10 -10.42
CA VAL A 103 -0.45 10.72 -10.09
C VAL A 103 0.77 9.83 -9.78
N PRO A 104 1.37 9.99 -8.59
CA PRO A 104 2.35 9.03 -8.09
C PRO A 104 1.76 7.63 -7.93
N GLU A 105 2.61 6.62 -8.16
CA GLU A 105 2.21 5.22 -8.10
C GLU A 105 3.32 4.35 -7.53
N ALA A 106 2.92 3.29 -6.82
CA ALA A 106 3.80 2.17 -6.47
C ALA A 106 3.12 0.84 -6.81
N ILE A 107 3.94 -0.15 -7.16
CA ILE A 107 3.46 -1.49 -7.53
C ILE A 107 3.90 -2.56 -6.54
N LEU A 108 3.22 -3.70 -6.58
CA LEU A 108 3.62 -4.94 -5.93
C LEU A 108 3.66 -6.10 -6.94
N PHE A 109 4.41 -7.15 -6.60
CA PHE A 109 4.50 -8.36 -7.39
C PHE A 109 3.42 -9.38 -7.01
N ASP A 110 2.51 -9.68 -7.93
CA ASP A 110 1.49 -10.74 -7.79
C ASP A 110 1.43 -11.70 -9.00
N LEU A 111 2.40 -11.60 -9.91
CA LEU A 111 2.44 -12.39 -11.16
C LEU A 111 2.49 -13.91 -10.92
N ALA A 112 2.96 -14.34 -9.75
CA ALA A 112 3.05 -15.75 -9.36
C ALA A 112 1.83 -16.26 -8.56
N VAL A 113 0.74 -15.48 -8.48
CA VAL A 113 -0.46 -15.86 -7.73
C VAL A 113 -1.50 -16.45 -8.67
N GLY A 114 -1.94 -15.69 -9.66
CA GLY A 114 -2.91 -16.11 -10.66
C GLY A 114 -2.35 -16.08 -12.08
N ARG A 115 -3.02 -15.37 -12.98
CA ARG A 115 -2.66 -15.29 -14.40
C ARG A 115 -1.66 -14.17 -14.65
N SER A 116 -0.40 -14.51 -14.86
CA SER A 116 0.66 -13.53 -15.13
C SER A 116 0.51 -12.76 -16.44
N ASP A 117 -0.30 -13.27 -17.38
CA ASP A 117 -0.60 -12.64 -18.67
C ASP A 117 -1.63 -11.50 -18.58
N VAL A 118 -2.41 -11.44 -17.49
CA VAL A 118 -3.41 -10.42 -17.21
C VAL A 118 -2.95 -9.58 -16.02
N ARG A 119 -2.75 -8.28 -16.25
CA ARG A 119 -2.15 -7.34 -15.30
C ARG A 119 -2.94 -6.04 -15.30
N PRO A 120 -2.87 -5.21 -14.25
CA PRO A 120 -3.50 -3.89 -14.28
C PRO A 120 -2.98 -3.04 -15.43
N ASP A 121 -3.89 -2.38 -16.12
CA ASP A 121 -3.64 -1.52 -17.26
C ASP A 121 -4.37 -0.18 -17.10
N ALA A 122 -4.26 0.69 -18.11
CA ALA A 122 -4.93 1.99 -18.10
C ALA A 122 -6.46 1.87 -17.98
N ALA A 123 -7.09 0.85 -18.55
CA ALA A 123 -8.54 0.68 -18.41
C ALA A 123 -8.93 0.34 -16.97
N MET A 124 -8.14 -0.52 -16.32
CA MET A 124 -8.34 -0.89 -14.92
C MET A 124 -8.12 0.31 -13.98
N GLY A 125 -7.08 1.11 -14.22
CA GLY A 125 -6.84 2.35 -13.48
C GLY A 125 -8.00 3.35 -13.58
N TYR A 126 -8.53 3.55 -14.79
CA TYR A 126 -9.71 4.40 -15.01
C TYR A 126 -10.94 3.86 -14.27
N ALA A 127 -11.22 2.56 -14.36
CA ALA A 127 -12.34 1.92 -13.67
C ALA A 127 -12.23 2.04 -12.14
N ALA A 128 -11.02 1.97 -11.58
CA ALA A 128 -10.80 2.20 -10.16
C ALA A 128 -11.15 3.63 -9.75
N CYS A 129 -10.92 4.63 -10.60
CA CYS A 129 -11.38 6.00 -10.36
C CYS A 129 -12.91 6.12 -10.40
N GLU A 130 -13.58 5.49 -11.36
CA GLU A 130 -15.05 5.48 -11.44
C GLU A 130 -15.70 4.84 -10.21
N ALA A 131 -15.04 3.83 -9.64
CA ALA A 131 -15.47 3.16 -8.42
C ALA A 131 -15.14 3.95 -7.13
N ALA A 132 -14.41 5.07 -7.21
CA ALA A 132 -13.94 5.78 -6.03
C ALA A 132 -15.08 6.48 -5.27
N GLY A 133 -15.14 6.27 -3.96
CA GLY A 133 -16.17 6.84 -3.09
C GLY A 133 -15.67 7.26 -1.72
N ALA A 134 -16.49 8.03 -1.01
CA ALA A 134 -16.22 8.52 0.35
C ALA A 134 -16.71 7.57 1.46
N GLY A 135 -17.31 6.43 1.09
CA GLY A 135 -17.78 5.43 2.04
C GLY A 135 -16.64 4.71 2.76
N PRO A 136 -16.96 3.82 3.73
CA PRO A 136 -15.96 2.96 4.35
C PRO A 136 -15.20 2.17 3.27
N VAL A 137 -13.86 2.19 3.34
CA VAL A 137 -13.02 1.49 2.37
C VAL A 137 -13.25 -0.02 2.44
N GLN A 138 -13.46 -0.66 1.29
CA GLN A 138 -13.53 -2.11 1.20
C GLN A 138 -12.15 -2.72 1.46
N GLN A 139 -12.08 -3.69 2.38
CA GLN A 139 -10.84 -4.37 2.78
C GLN A 139 -10.85 -5.83 2.32
N GLY A 140 -9.68 -6.47 2.32
CA GLY A 140 -9.47 -7.87 1.97
C GLY A 140 -8.97 -8.06 0.54
N THR A 141 -9.50 -9.08 -0.14
CA THR A 141 -9.05 -9.51 -1.47
C THR A 141 -9.71 -8.67 -2.58
N VAL A 142 -9.32 -7.39 -2.65
CA VAL A 142 -9.81 -6.42 -3.64
C VAL A 142 -8.70 -5.48 -4.10
N GLY A 143 -8.86 -4.85 -5.27
CA GLY A 143 -7.92 -3.86 -5.80
C GLY A 143 -6.50 -4.39 -5.85
N ALA A 144 -5.53 -3.59 -5.40
CA ALA A 144 -4.13 -4.04 -5.26
C ALA A 144 -3.95 -5.21 -4.28
N GLY A 145 -4.88 -5.39 -3.34
CA GLY A 145 -4.90 -6.49 -2.38
C GLY A 145 -5.26 -7.86 -2.96
N THR A 146 -5.76 -7.90 -4.19
CA THR A 146 -6.30 -9.12 -4.81
C THR A 146 -5.23 -10.21 -4.89
N GLY A 147 -4.04 -9.87 -5.39
CA GLY A 147 -2.92 -10.79 -5.53
C GLY A 147 -2.01 -10.89 -4.32
N CYS A 148 -2.25 -10.10 -3.26
CA CYS A 148 -1.36 -10.04 -2.11
C CYS A 148 -1.22 -11.39 -1.37
N ARG A 149 0.01 -11.74 -1.00
CA ARG A 149 0.35 -12.90 -0.16
C ARG A 149 1.52 -12.57 0.77
N VAL A 150 1.62 -13.30 1.87
CA VAL A 150 2.63 -13.11 2.91
C VAL A 150 3.41 -14.41 3.10
N GLY A 151 4.73 -14.33 3.17
CA GLY A 151 5.59 -15.49 3.46
C GLY A 151 5.58 -16.54 2.35
N ALA A 152 5.83 -16.11 1.11
CA ALA A 152 5.71 -16.97 -0.08
C ALA A 152 6.99 -17.75 -0.47
N VAL A 153 7.98 -17.82 0.44
CA VAL A 153 9.30 -18.43 0.17
C VAL A 153 9.22 -19.91 -0.26
N TYR A 154 8.16 -20.64 0.13
CA TYR A 154 7.90 -22.02 -0.29
C TYR A 154 6.71 -22.17 -1.24
N GLY A 155 6.26 -21.07 -1.86
CA GLY A 155 5.14 -21.04 -2.81
C GLY A 155 3.77 -20.78 -2.16
N ASN A 156 2.75 -20.62 -3.02
CA ASN A 156 1.40 -20.20 -2.63
C ASN A 156 0.75 -21.07 -1.57
N ALA A 157 0.90 -22.40 -1.68
CA ALA A 157 0.32 -23.35 -0.74
C ALA A 157 0.81 -23.16 0.71
N TYR A 158 1.99 -22.57 0.90
CA TYR A 158 2.56 -22.30 2.23
C TYR A 158 2.42 -20.83 2.63
N ALA A 159 2.03 -19.95 1.71
CA ALA A 159 1.82 -18.55 2.01
C ALA A 159 0.48 -18.32 2.73
N THR A 160 0.38 -17.21 3.45
CA THR A 160 -0.91 -16.72 3.95
C THR A 160 -1.42 -15.58 3.07
N LYS A 161 -2.73 -15.56 2.79
CA LYS A 161 -3.33 -14.53 1.94
C LYS A 161 -3.20 -13.16 2.61
N GLY A 162 -2.68 -12.20 1.85
CA GLY A 162 -2.70 -10.78 2.19
C GLY A 162 -3.86 -10.04 1.52
N GLY A 163 -3.95 -8.74 1.73
CA GLY A 163 -5.05 -7.96 1.17
C GLY A 163 -4.89 -6.45 1.34
N ILE A 164 -5.94 -5.71 0.97
CA ILE A 164 -6.13 -4.32 1.37
C ILE A 164 -6.56 -4.28 2.83
N GLY A 165 -5.87 -3.49 3.63
CA GLY A 165 -6.33 -3.13 4.97
C GLY A 165 -6.32 -1.62 5.15
N SER A 166 -7.16 -1.14 6.05
CA SER A 166 -7.28 0.27 6.37
C SER A 166 -7.62 0.47 7.85
N ALA A 167 -7.19 1.60 8.40
CA ALA A 167 -7.47 2.03 9.76
C ALA A 167 -7.45 3.56 9.84
N SER A 168 -8.15 4.13 10.81
CA SER A 168 -8.10 5.56 11.13
C SER A 168 -8.06 5.76 12.65
N ILE A 169 -7.51 6.89 13.06
CA ILE A 169 -7.35 7.30 14.45
C ILE A 169 -7.77 8.76 14.56
N ASP A 170 -8.77 9.03 15.41
CA ASP A 170 -9.16 10.38 15.83
C ASP A 170 -8.21 10.85 16.93
N LEU A 171 -7.56 11.98 16.68
CA LEU A 171 -6.63 12.63 17.60
C LEU A 171 -7.29 13.76 18.41
N GLY A 172 -8.60 13.91 18.30
CA GLY A 172 -9.38 14.98 18.93
C GLY A 172 -9.51 16.21 18.03
N ASP A 173 -10.51 17.05 18.34
CA ASP A 173 -10.77 18.33 17.66
C ASP A 173 -10.93 18.21 16.13
N GLY A 174 -11.35 17.04 15.65
CA GLY A 174 -11.54 16.73 14.24
C GLY A 174 -10.25 16.39 13.48
N LEU A 175 -9.09 16.31 14.15
CA LEU A 175 -7.84 15.86 13.55
C LEU A 175 -7.83 14.33 13.41
N VAL A 176 -7.65 13.85 12.18
CA VAL A 176 -7.65 12.42 11.86
C VAL A 176 -6.34 12.05 11.16
N VAL A 177 -5.82 10.87 11.50
CA VAL A 177 -4.75 10.19 10.74
C VAL A 177 -5.28 8.81 10.36
N ALA A 178 -5.10 8.44 9.10
CA ALA A 178 -5.58 7.16 8.59
C ALA A 178 -4.57 6.54 7.63
N ALA A 179 -4.67 5.22 7.44
CA ALA A 179 -3.80 4.46 6.56
C ALA A 179 -4.58 3.45 5.71
N LEU A 180 -4.04 3.13 4.54
CA LEU A 180 -4.48 2.09 3.63
C LEU A 180 -3.25 1.36 3.08
N MET A 181 -3.21 0.04 3.25
CA MET A 181 -2.04 -0.79 2.92
C MET A 181 -2.45 -1.97 2.06
N ALA A 182 -1.71 -2.24 0.99
CA ALA A 182 -1.75 -3.51 0.25
C ALA A 182 -0.62 -4.42 0.76
N VAL A 183 -0.98 -5.51 1.43
CA VAL A 183 -0.04 -6.29 2.26
C VAL A 183 0.48 -7.53 1.51
N ASN A 184 1.57 -7.39 0.75
CA ASN A 184 2.22 -8.49 0.03
C ASN A 184 3.65 -8.77 0.56
N ALA A 185 3.83 -8.92 1.88
CA ALA A 185 5.15 -8.94 2.53
C ALA A 185 5.96 -10.24 2.38
N VAL A 186 7.31 -10.13 2.36
CA VAL A 186 8.19 -11.30 2.60
C VAL A 186 8.03 -11.77 4.04
N GLY A 187 8.15 -10.84 4.99
CA GLY A 187 8.14 -11.12 6.42
C GLY A 187 6.81 -11.57 6.97
N ASP A 188 6.84 -12.05 8.21
CA ASP A 188 5.64 -12.39 8.94
C ASP A 188 4.89 -11.13 9.37
N VAL A 189 3.57 -11.09 9.21
CA VAL A 189 2.72 -10.11 9.88
C VAL A 189 2.47 -10.58 11.31
N VAL A 190 2.70 -9.70 12.29
CA VAL A 190 2.66 -10.01 13.72
C VAL A 190 1.70 -9.11 14.51
N GLU A 191 1.13 -9.66 15.58
CA GLU A 191 0.45 -8.91 16.65
C GLU A 191 1.43 -8.13 17.53
N ASP A 192 0.89 -7.30 18.44
CA ASP A 192 1.70 -6.49 19.38
C ASP A 192 2.49 -7.34 20.35
N ASP A 193 1.96 -8.50 20.73
CA ASP A 193 2.64 -9.48 21.58
C ASP A 193 3.68 -10.33 20.82
N GLY A 194 3.82 -10.13 19.51
CA GLY A 194 4.72 -10.86 18.63
C GLY A 194 4.16 -12.16 18.05
N THR A 195 2.90 -12.50 18.33
CA THR A 195 2.23 -13.65 17.70
C THR A 195 2.13 -13.46 16.19
N ILE A 196 2.52 -14.47 15.41
CA ILE A 196 2.42 -14.43 13.96
C ILE A 196 0.96 -14.61 13.52
N LEU A 197 0.44 -13.64 12.77
CA LEU A 197 -0.88 -13.68 12.12
C LEU A 197 -0.82 -14.30 10.72
N ALA A 198 0.19 -13.91 9.95
CA ALA A 198 0.39 -14.36 8.59
C ALA A 198 1.87 -14.48 8.30
N GLY A 199 2.26 -15.48 7.52
CA GLY A 199 3.66 -15.81 7.30
C GLY A 199 3.76 -17.11 6.54
N VAL A 200 4.97 -17.69 6.53
CA VAL A 200 5.21 -19.00 5.94
C VAL A 200 4.60 -20.07 6.84
N ARG A 201 3.57 -20.79 6.38
CA ARG A 201 2.96 -21.92 7.09
C ARG A 201 3.91 -23.12 7.13
N LEU A 202 3.83 -23.90 8.20
CA LEU A 202 4.58 -25.16 8.35
C LEU A 202 4.02 -26.30 7.49
N SER A 203 2.72 -26.29 7.24
CA SER A 203 2.03 -27.16 6.29
C SER A 203 0.93 -26.38 5.57
N PRO A 204 0.53 -26.78 4.34
CA PRO A 204 -0.50 -26.06 3.60
C PRO A 204 -1.85 -25.96 4.32
N ASP A 205 -2.17 -26.97 5.13
CA ASP A 205 -3.40 -27.09 5.92
C ASP A 205 -3.25 -26.65 7.39
N GLY A 206 -2.03 -26.28 7.82
CA GLY A 206 -1.70 -26.02 9.21
C GLY A 206 -1.89 -24.56 9.65
N ALA A 207 -2.08 -24.38 10.96
CA ALA A 207 -2.17 -23.07 11.61
C ALA A 207 -0.81 -22.54 12.11
N GLY A 208 0.24 -23.37 12.08
CA GLY A 208 1.58 -23.00 12.56
C GLY A 208 2.42 -22.31 11.49
N PHE A 209 3.30 -21.41 11.92
CA PHE A 209 4.22 -20.66 11.05
C PHE A 209 5.68 -21.02 11.32
N ALA A 210 6.50 -21.05 10.26
CA ALA A 210 7.94 -21.30 10.37
C ALA A 210 8.69 -20.14 11.05
N GLY A 211 8.14 -18.93 10.95
CA GLY A 211 8.78 -17.69 11.38
C GLY A 211 9.87 -17.27 10.41
N MET A 212 9.62 -16.23 9.61
CA MET A 212 10.55 -15.72 8.61
C MET A 212 11.90 -15.33 9.22
N MET A 213 11.94 -14.81 10.45
CA MET A 213 13.21 -14.54 11.12
C MET A 213 14.05 -15.80 11.38
N ASN A 214 13.41 -16.96 11.63
CA ASN A 214 14.11 -18.24 11.74
C ASN A 214 14.62 -18.70 10.38
N VAL A 215 13.81 -18.53 9.32
CA VAL A 215 14.22 -18.81 7.94
C VAL A 215 15.41 -17.95 7.54
N MET A 216 15.38 -16.64 7.81
CA MET A 216 16.47 -15.72 7.54
C MET A 216 17.75 -16.07 8.32
N LYS A 217 17.63 -16.53 9.57
CA LYS A 217 18.78 -17.01 10.35
C LYS A 217 19.46 -18.22 9.71
N GLN A 218 18.69 -19.10 9.08
CA GLN A 218 19.23 -20.23 8.31
C GLN A 218 19.85 -19.74 6.99
N MET A 219 19.20 -18.82 6.29
CA MET A 219 19.70 -18.22 5.05
C MET A 219 21.03 -17.49 5.22
N ALA A 220 21.24 -16.81 6.35
CA ALA A 220 22.50 -16.13 6.66
C ALA A 220 23.73 -17.07 6.73
N GLN A 221 23.49 -18.39 6.81
CA GLN A 221 24.54 -19.42 6.85
C GLN A 221 24.71 -20.13 5.50
N LEU A 222 23.87 -19.82 4.51
CA LEU A 222 23.96 -20.39 3.16
C LEU A 222 25.03 -19.66 2.33
N ASP A 223 25.68 -20.41 1.44
CA ASP A 223 26.55 -19.82 0.43
C ASP A 223 25.72 -18.94 -0.52
N SER A 224 26.08 -17.66 -0.64
CA SER A 224 25.41 -16.69 -1.51
C SER A 224 25.44 -17.07 -2.99
N ASN A 225 26.26 -18.05 -3.39
CA ASN A 225 26.31 -18.58 -4.75
C ASN A 225 25.23 -19.63 -5.06
N LEU A 226 24.46 -20.08 -4.06
CA LEU A 226 23.34 -21.00 -4.27
C LEU A 226 22.08 -20.23 -4.73
N PRO A 227 21.19 -20.87 -5.52
CA PRO A 227 19.90 -20.28 -5.89
C PRO A 227 19.12 -19.89 -4.62
N GLN A 228 18.84 -18.59 -4.49
CA GLN A 228 17.99 -18.08 -3.42
C GLN A 228 16.52 -18.31 -3.80
N PRO A 229 15.64 -18.59 -2.83
CA PRO A 229 14.20 -18.62 -3.10
C PRO A 229 13.75 -17.28 -3.70
N GLU A 230 12.93 -17.33 -4.74
CA GLU A 230 12.29 -16.14 -5.29
C GLU A 230 11.35 -15.55 -4.24
N ALA A 231 11.78 -14.46 -3.62
CA ALA A 231 10.95 -13.61 -2.79
C ALA A 231 10.86 -12.27 -3.51
N GLU A 232 9.78 -12.06 -4.26
CA GLU A 232 9.41 -10.75 -4.80
C GLU A 232 8.09 -10.36 -4.14
N ASN A 233 8.19 -9.45 -3.19
CA ASN A 233 7.11 -9.12 -2.28
C ASN A 233 7.21 -7.63 -1.96
N THR A 234 6.11 -7.00 -1.56
CA THR A 234 6.09 -5.54 -1.33
C THR A 234 4.90 -5.17 -0.46
N VAL A 235 5.09 -4.31 0.53
CA VAL A 235 3.99 -3.58 1.16
C VAL A 235 3.96 -2.14 0.65
N ILE A 236 2.92 -1.80 -0.10
CA ILE A 236 2.67 -0.45 -0.59
C ILE A 236 1.45 0.15 0.10
N GLY A 237 1.44 1.47 0.30
CA GLY A 237 0.28 2.10 0.92
C GLY A 237 0.28 3.61 0.94
N VAL A 238 -0.78 4.14 1.55
CA VAL A 238 -1.07 5.55 1.71
C VAL A 238 -1.39 5.84 3.18
N VAL A 239 -0.75 6.85 3.74
CA VAL A 239 -1.18 7.53 4.96
C VAL A 239 -1.85 8.84 4.57
N ALA A 240 -2.98 9.17 5.18
CA ALA A 240 -3.64 10.45 4.98
C ALA A 240 -3.94 11.13 6.33
N THR A 241 -3.94 12.46 6.31
CA THR A 241 -4.36 13.27 7.45
C THR A 241 -4.98 14.58 6.96
N ASN A 242 -5.89 15.15 7.75
CA ASN A 242 -6.36 16.52 7.56
C ASN A 242 -5.52 17.57 8.30
N ALA A 243 -4.34 17.17 8.81
CA ALA A 243 -3.34 18.12 9.29
C ALA A 243 -2.87 19.08 8.19
N ARG A 244 -2.52 20.30 8.59
CA ARG A 244 -1.83 21.30 7.76
C ARG A 244 -0.34 21.11 7.94
N LEU A 245 0.28 20.47 6.97
CA LEU A 245 1.70 20.13 6.96
C LEU A 245 2.38 20.64 5.69
N SER A 246 3.63 21.05 5.78
CA SER A 246 4.47 21.37 4.62
C SER A 246 4.90 20.10 3.87
N LYS A 247 5.55 20.29 2.71
CA LYS A 247 6.11 19.20 1.92
C LYS A 247 7.19 18.43 2.69
N GLU A 248 8.04 19.15 3.43
CA GLU A 248 9.06 18.57 4.30
C GLU A 248 8.42 17.75 5.42
N GLU A 249 7.39 18.30 6.08
CA GLU A 249 6.69 17.65 7.18
C GLU A 249 5.95 16.39 6.74
N ILE A 250 5.25 16.40 5.59
CA ILE A 250 4.52 15.21 5.12
C ILE A 250 5.48 14.10 4.64
N ASN A 251 6.64 14.45 4.07
CA ASN A 251 7.69 13.46 3.79
C ASN A 251 8.26 12.88 5.10
N LYS A 252 8.36 13.69 6.16
CA LYS A 252 8.74 13.18 7.48
C LYS A 252 7.69 12.23 8.05
N VAL A 253 6.40 12.51 7.87
CA VAL A 253 5.30 11.60 8.25
C VAL A 253 5.38 10.30 7.45
N ALA A 254 5.61 10.34 6.14
CA ALA A 254 5.82 9.14 5.32
C ALA A 254 6.96 8.28 5.89
N GLN A 255 8.08 8.93 6.23
CA GLN A 255 9.23 8.25 6.85
C GLN A 255 8.88 7.58 8.19
N MET A 256 8.13 8.25 9.06
CA MET A 256 7.72 7.71 10.36
C MET A 256 6.69 6.59 10.22
N ALA A 257 5.85 6.63 9.19
CA ALA A 257 4.85 5.59 8.93
C ALA A 257 5.49 4.21 8.70
N HIS A 258 6.70 4.16 8.14
CA HIS A 258 7.47 2.91 8.01
C HIS A 258 7.80 2.24 9.35
N ASP A 259 7.81 2.98 10.47
CA ASP A 259 7.97 2.38 11.80
C ASP A 259 6.76 1.49 12.15
N GLY A 260 5.57 1.86 11.67
CA GLY A 260 4.35 1.05 11.80
C GLY A 260 4.44 -0.26 11.04
N LEU A 261 4.99 -0.19 9.83
CA LEU A 261 5.28 -1.35 9.02
C LEU A 261 6.29 -2.28 9.73
N ALA A 262 7.39 -1.73 10.27
CA ALA A 262 8.39 -2.50 11.01
C ALA A 262 7.87 -3.11 12.34
N ARG A 263 6.87 -2.50 12.97
CA ARG A 263 6.21 -3.07 14.16
C ARG A 263 5.31 -4.26 13.81
N SER A 264 4.68 -4.22 12.64
CA SER A 264 3.67 -5.19 12.20
C SER A 264 4.20 -6.25 11.24
N VAL A 265 5.38 -6.08 10.64
CA VAL A 265 5.98 -7.01 9.65
C VAL A 265 7.44 -7.32 10.00
N ARG A 266 7.82 -8.60 10.02
CA ARG A 266 9.17 -9.05 10.44
C ARG A 266 9.74 -10.17 9.54
N PRO A 267 10.84 -9.92 8.80
CA PRO A 267 11.47 -8.62 8.53
C PRO A 267 10.67 -7.79 7.51
N THR A 268 11.02 -6.51 7.36
CA THR A 268 10.55 -5.59 6.31
C THR A 268 11.75 -4.83 5.73
N HIS A 269 11.58 -4.09 4.63
CA HIS A 269 12.62 -3.28 3.97
C HIS A 269 13.83 -4.11 3.51
N THR A 270 13.62 -5.39 3.18
CA THR A 270 14.69 -6.23 2.65
C THR A 270 14.99 -5.91 1.18
N MET A 271 16.05 -6.52 0.62
CA MET A 271 16.36 -6.40 -0.81
C MET A 271 15.27 -6.98 -1.74
N PHE A 272 14.39 -7.81 -1.18
CA PHE A 272 13.28 -8.48 -1.85
C PHE A 272 11.99 -7.66 -1.79
N ASP A 273 11.97 -6.63 -0.96
CA ASP A 273 10.79 -5.79 -0.72
C ASP A 273 10.80 -4.56 -1.62
N GLY A 274 9.64 -4.13 -2.11
CA GLY A 274 9.44 -2.84 -2.80
C GLY A 274 8.86 -1.74 -1.92
N ASP A 275 8.94 -1.89 -0.59
CA ASP A 275 8.13 -1.15 0.38
C ASP A 275 8.12 0.37 0.14
N THR A 276 6.92 0.93 -0.04
CA THR A 276 6.68 2.33 -0.40
C THR A 276 5.43 2.87 0.30
N ILE A 277 5.57 3.97 1.03
CA ILE A 277 4.44 4.67 1.68
C ILE A 277 4.35 6.10 1.15
N PHE A 278 3.21 6.43 0.56
CA PHE A 278 2.82 7.80 0.27
C PHE A 278 2.14 8.43 1.48
N ALA A 279 2.35 9.72 1.70
CA ALA A 279 1.65 10.47 2.75
C ALA A 279 0.94 11.69 2.17
N LEU A 280 -0.30 11.93 2.59
CA LEU A 280 -1.19 12.97 2.07
C LEU A 280 -1.69 13.86 3.21
N ALA A 281 -1.52 15.18 3.07
CA ALA A 281 -2.04 16.18 3.99
C ALA A 281 -3.09 17.06 3.30
N THR A 282 -4.36 16.94 3.69
CA THR A 282 -5.48 17.71 3.08
C THR A 282 -5.60 19.14 3.63
N GLY A 283 -4.80 19.52 4.64
CA GLY A 283 -4.49 20.93 4.92
C GLY A 283 -5.40 21.69 5.87
N ALA A 284 -6.36 21.04 6.53
CA ALA A 284 -7.39 21.71 7.32
C ALA A 284 -6.87 22.24 8.69
N ILE A 285 -6.21 21.39 9.47
CA ILE A 285 -5.99 21.60 10.92
C ILE A 285 -4.49 21.77 11.24
N PRO A 286 -4.04 22.88 11.85
CA PRO A 286 -2.66 22.99 12.35
C PRO A 286 -2.36 21.88 13.36
N ALA A 287 -1.27 21.15 13.16
CA ALA A 287 -0.93 20.00 14.01
C ALA A 287 0.58 19.87 14.19
N ASN A 288 1.00 19.17 15.25
CA ASN A 288 2.39 18.82 15.48
C ASN A 288 2.79 17.64 14.59
N VAL A 289 3.79 17.82 13.73
CA VAL A 289 4.26 16.78 12.78
C VAL A 289 4.69 15.48 13.49
N SER A 290 5.32 15.54 14.66
CA SER A 290 5.76 14.35 15.39
C SER A 290 4.58 13.56 15.94
N ALA A 291 3.53 14.23 16.43
CA ALA A 291 2.31 13.57 16.88
C ALA A 291 1.60 12.88 15.70
N VAL A 292 1.41 13.60 14.59
CA VAL A 292 0.81 13.04 13.36
C VAL A 292 1.60 11.84 12.87
N GLY A 293 2.92 11.94 12.79
CA GLY A 293 3.78 10.84 12.35
C GLY A 293 3.76 9.62 13.28
N ALA A 294 3.66 9.83 14.59
CA ALA A 294 3.58 8.74 15.56
C ALA A 294 2.28 7.93 15.39
N PHE A 295 1.15 8.62 15.19
CA PHE A 295 -0.14 7.97 14.94
C PHE A 295 -0.30 7.47 13.50
N ALA A 296 0.47 8.01 12.54
CA ALA A 296 0.59 7.42 11.21
C ALA A 296 1.22 6.01 11.28
N ALA A 297 2.28 5.85 12.08
CA ALA A 297 2.87 4.54 12.32
C ALA A 297 1.86 3.57 12.98
N GLU A 298 1.07 4.05 13.95
CA GLU A 298 0.02 3.25 14.58
C GLU A 298 -1.07 2.83 13.57
N ALA A 299 -1.57 3.78 12.76
CA ALA A 299 -2.57 3.51 11.74
C ALA A 299 -2.06 2.52 10.69
N VAL A 300 -0.79 2.61 10.27
CA VAL A 300 -0.18 1.65 9.35
C VAL A 300 -0.14 0.25 9.97
N ALA A 301 0.30 0.09 11.21
CA ALA A 301 0.34 -1.22 11.87
C ALA A 301 -1.06 -1.86 11.95
N GLN A 302 -2.08 -1.07 12.31
CA GLN A 302 -3.46 -1.54 12.34
C GLN A 302 -3.99 -1.90 10.95
N ALA A 303 -3.74 -1.06 9.94
CA ALA A 303 -4.14 -1.30 8.57
C ALA A 303 -3.51 -2.59 8.01
N VAL A 304 -2.22 -2.84 8.27
CA VAL A 304 -1.54 -4.07 7.85
C VAL A 304 -2.25 -5.31 8.44
N ARG A 305 -2.53 -5.32 9.75
CA ARG A 305 -3.22 -6.45 10.39
C ARG A 305 -4.65 -6.61 9.89
N ASN A 306 -5.36 -5.51 9.67
CA ASN A 306 -6.72 -5.55 9.12
C ASN A 306 -6.72 -6.16 7.71
N GLY A 307 -5.71 -5.88 6.88
CA GLY A 307 -5.57 -6.46 5.55
C GLY A 307 -5.46 -7.99 5.57
N ILE A 308 -4.75 -8.54 6.57
CA ILE A 308 -4.67 -9.99 6.79
C ILE A 308 -6.01 -10.56 7.24
N ARG A 309 -6.65 -9.94 8.23
CA ARG A 309 -7.91 -10.45 8.81
C ARG A 309 -9.08 -10.37 7.83
N ALA A 310 -9.10 -9.36 6.96
CA ALA A 310 -10.16 -9.16 5.98
C ALA A 310 -9.99 -10.03 4.73
N ALA A 311 -8.80 -10.57 4.46
CA ALA A 311 -8.53 -11.34 3.25
C ALA A 311 -9.37 -12.64 3.17
N THR A 312 -9.64 -13.06 1.93
CA THR A 312 -10.27 -14.34 1.57
C THR A 312 -9.34 -15.13 0.67
N SER A 313 -9.29 -16.46 0.88
CA SER A 313 -8.46 -17.37 0.08
C SER A 313 -8.68 -17.18 -1.42
N LEU A 314 -7.61 -17.23 -2.20
CA LEU A 314 -7.62 -17.12 -3.65
C LEU A 314 -6.35 -17.77 -4.23
N ALA A 315 -6.48 -18.47 -5.37
CA ALA A 315 -5.37 -19.04 -6.14
C ALA A 315 -4.36 -19.83 -5.27
N ASP A 316 -4.89 -20.79 -4.52
CA ASP A 316 -4.15 -21.67 -3.59
C ASP A 316 -3.42 -20.98 -2.42
N VAL A 317 -3.66 -19.67 -2.23
CA VAL A 317 -3.17 -18.93 -1.06
C VAL A 317 -4.26 -18.87 -0.01
N ARG A 318 -4.03 -19.51 1.14
CA ARG A 318 -5.01 -19.64 2.22
C ARG A 318 -5.08 -18.41 3.12
N ALA A 319 -6.26 -17.88 3.37
CA ALA A 319 -6.48 -16.75 4.28
C ALA A 319 -6.29 -17.13 5.75
N TRP A 320 -6.10 -16.11 6.59
CA TRP A 320 -5.93 -16.27 8.03
C TRP A 320 -7.12 -16.95 8.72
N LYS A 321 -8.34 -16.67 8.25
CA LYS A 321 -9.60 -17.15 8.85
C LYS A 321 -10.01 -18.56 8.45
N ASP A 322 -9.38 -19.11 7.41
CA ASP A 322 -9.70 -20.42 6.84
C ASP A 322 -8.85 -21.50 7.49
#